data_AF-A0A7W3SYU3-F1
#
_entry.id   AF-A0A7W3SYU3-F1
#
_cell.length_a   1.000
_cell.length_b   1.000
_cell.length_c   1.000
_cell.angle_alpha   90.00
_cell.angle_beta   90.00
_cell.angle_gamma   90.00
#
_symmetry.space_group_name_H-M   'P 1'
#
loop_
_entity.id
_entity.type
_entity.pdbx_description
1 polymer ?
#
loop_
_entity_poly.entity_id
_entity_poly.type
_entity_poly.pdbx_seq_one_letter_code
_entity_poly.pdbx_strand_id
1 'polypeptide(L)'
;MGVNRERGRQFSRFELDILRIAIRSNGFIRPIDLVNELGVSLNTVRKYMKTLCEKGKFTPVVSKVGSKVCRYEYIHSFSDKQLW
;
A
#
# COMPACT_ATOMS: atom_id res chain seq x y z
N MET A 1 -14.31 -4.33 -29.15
CA MET A 1 -14.09 -5.24 -28.00
C MET A 1 -14.08 -4.40 -26.74
N GLY A 2 -15.02 -4.69 -25.83
CA GLY A 2 -15.30 -3.86 -24.67
C GLY A 2 -14.16 -3.88 -23.65
N VAL A 3 -13.69 -2.70 -23.29
CA VAL A 3 -12.99 -2.47 -22.02
C VAL A 3 -13.78 -1.43 -21.24
N ASN A 4 -14.98 -1.85 -20.81
CA ASN A 4 -15.59 -1.29 -19.62
C ASN A 4 -14.70 -1.71 -18.43
N ARG A 5 -14.13 -0.74 -17.71
CA ARG A 5 -13.95 -0.80 -16.26
C ARG A 5 -13.44 0.54 -15.73
N GLU A 6 -14.35 1.50 -15.70
CA GLU A 6 -14.70 2.26 -14.48
C GLU A 6 -14.07 1.68 -13.21
N ARG A 7 -12.88 2.17 -12.81
CA ARG A 7 -12.24 1.77 -11.54
C ARG A 7 -11.67 2.94 -10.75
N GLY A 8 -12.13 4.16 -11.04
CA GLY A 8 -11.82 5.39 -10.30
C GLY A 8 -12.38 5.46 -8.86
N ARG A 9 -12.73 4.33 -8.22
CA ARG A 9 -13.37 4.28 -6.90
C ARG A 9 -12.97 3.09 -6.00
N GLN A 10 -11.90 2.35 -6.30
CA GLN A 10 -11.54 1.18 -5.48
C GLN A 10 -10.69 1.48 -4.24
N PHE A 11 -10.11 2.68 -4.15
CA PHE A 11 -9.28 3.11 -3.04
C PHE A 11 -9.85 4.37 -2.42
N SER A 12 -10.03 4.38 -1.11
CA SER A 12 -10.37 5.58 -0.36
C SER A 12 -9.24 6.61 -0.43
N ARG A 13 -9.53 7.88 -0.15
CA ARG A 13 -8.49 8.95 -0.06
C ARG A 13 -7.31 8.51 0.80
N PHE A 14 -7.57 7.86 1.94
CA PHE A 14 -6.56 7.28 2.82
C PHE A 14 -5.65 6.25 2.14
N GLU A 15 -6.23 5.35 1.33
CA GLU A 15 -5.47 4.34 0.60
C GLU A 15 -4.61 4.98 -0.49
N LEU A 16 -5.11 6.02 -1.16
CA LEU A 16 -4.35 6.78 -2.16
C LEU A 16 -3.17 7.54 -1.53
N ASP A 17 -3.35 8.14 -0.36
CA ASP A 17 -2.25 8.77 0.38
C ASP A 17 -1.17 7.74 0.75
N ILE A 18 -1.57 6.56 1.25
CA ILE A 18 -0.63 5.45 1.53
C ILE A 18 0.14 5.05 0.26
N LEU A 19 -0.56 4.92 -0.87
CA LEU A 19 0.04 4.57 -2.15
C LEU A 19 1.04 5.63 -2.63
N ARG A 20 0.70 6.91 -2.49
CA ARG A 20 1.59 8.03 -2.85
C ARG A 20 2.87 8.02 -2.02
N ILE A 21 2.74 7.83 -0.70
CA ILE A 21 3.89 7.69 0.19
C ILE A 21 4.73 6.49 -0.24
N ALA A 22 4.11 5.41 -0.72
CA ALA A 22 4.84 4.19 -1.07
C ALA A 22 5.65 4.36 -2.35
N ILE A 23 5.05 5.03 -3.34
CA ILE A 23 5.73 5.42 -4.57
C ILE A 23 6.92 6.33 -4.25
N ARG A 24 6.73 7.32 -3.37
CA ARG A 24 7.82 8.21 -2.91
C ARG A 24 8.91 7.46 -2.17
N SER A 25 8.54 6.43 -1.40
CA SER A 25 9.45 5.60 -0.61
C SER A 25 10.05 4.44 -1.41
N ASN A 26 10.13 4.58 -2.75
CA ASN A 26 10.72 3.61 -3.69
C ASN A 26 10.06 2.22 -3.66
N GLY A 27 8.76 2.17 -3.34
CA GLY A 27 7.99 0.94 -3.22
C GLY A 27 8.15 0.21 -1.90
N PHE A 28 8.85 0.77 -0.90
CA PHE A 28 8.98 0.16 0.41
C PHE A 28 8.45 1.09 1.49
N ILE A 29 7.47 0.63 2.25
CA ILE A 29 6.91 1.38 3.38
C ILE A 29 7.10 0.61 4.68
N ARG A 30 7.48 1.34 5.72
CA ARG A 30 7.28 0.90 7.10
C ARG A 30 6.00 1.54 7.66
N PRO A 31 5.26 0.81 8.50
CA PRO A 31 4.06 1.36 9.10
C PRO A 31 4.37 2.60 9.97
N ILE A 32 5.59 2.74 10.50
CA ILE A 32 6.03 3.95 11.23
C ILE A 32 6.12 5.19 10.33
N ASP A 33 6.55 5.03 9.07
CA ASP A 33 6.62 6.13 8.11
C ASP A 33 5.19 6.61 7.78
N LEU A 34 4.24 5.68 7.63
CA LEU A 34 2.82 6.05 7.45
C LEU A 34 2.20 6.73 8.68
N VAL A 35 2.58 6.33 9.89
CA VAL A 35 2.13 7.01 11.12
C VAL A 35 2.61 8.46 11.13
N ASN A 36 3.86 8.71 10.74
CA ASN A 36 4.43 10.06 10.71
C ASN A 36 3.83 10.90 9.57
N GLU A 37 3.73 10.36 8.36
CA GLU A 37 3.22 11.09 7.19
C GLU A 37 1.71 11.36 7.25
N LEU A 38 0.92 10.40 7.76
CA LEU A 38 -0.55 10.53 7.84
C LEU A 38 -1.03 11.07 9.19
N GLY A 39 -0.17 11.10 10.21
CA GLY A 39 -0.55 11.52 11.57
C GLY A 39 -1.59 10.60 12.25
N VAL A 40 -1.70 9.34 11.81
CA VAL A 40 -2.68 8.38 12.35
C VAL A 40 -2.04 7.30 13.21
N SER A 41 -2.80 6.74 14.14
CA SER A 41 -2.34 5.64 15.01
C SER A 41 -1.86 4.42 14.23
N LEU A 42 -0.84 3.74 14.76
CA LEU A 42 -0.27 2.52 14.15
C LEU A 42 -1.32 1.42 13.91
N ASN A 43 -2.34 1.34 14.76
CA ASN A 43 -3.45 0.40 14.59
C ASN A 43 -4.25 0.69 13.32
N THR A 44 -4.54 1.97 13.05
CA THR A 44 -5.21 2.44 11.84
C THR A 44 -4.38 2.11 10.61
N VAL A 45 -3.07 2.42 10.65
CA VAL A 45 -2.14 2.05 9.57
C VAL A 45 -2.17 0.55 9.30
N ARG A 46 -2.06 -0.29 10.34
CA ARG A 46 -2.10 -1.75 10.20
C ARG A 46 -3.40 -2.24 9.57
N LYS A 47 -4.54 -1.65 9.95
CA LYS A 47 -5.85 -1.99 9.36
C LYS A 47 -5.87 -1.69 7.86
N TYR A 48 -5.48 -0.48 7.46
CA TYR A 48 -5.43 -0.10 6.04
C TYR A 48 -4.40 -0.91 5.25
N MET A 49 -3.22 -1.15 5.80
CA MET A 49 -2.20 -1.99 5.17
C MET A 49 -2.67 -3.43 4.99
N LYS A 50 -3.41 -3.99 5.95
CA LYS A 50 -4.01 -5.32 5.82
C LYS A 50 -5.04 -5.33 4.68
N THR A 51 -5.93 -4.35 4.62
CA THR A 51 -6.90 -4.22 3.52
C THR A 51 -6.22 -4.06 2.16
N LEU A 52 -5.16 -3.25 2.07
CA LEU A 52 -4.38 -3.07 0.86
C LEU A 52 -3.60 -4.34 0.45
N CYS A 53 -3.17 -5.14 1.43
CA CYS A 53 -2.58 -6.45 1.22
C CYS A 53 -3.61 -7.46 0.70
N GLU A 54 -4.81 -7.48 1.28
CA GLU A 54 -5.93 -8.32 0.81
C GLU A 54 -6.34 -7.94 -0.63
N LYS A 55 -6.20 -6.66 -1.00
CA LYS A 55 -6.40 -6.16 -2.37
C LYS A 55 -5.24 -6.48 -3.33
N GLY A 56 -4.13 -7.06 -2.84
CA GLY A 56 -2.96 -7.41 -3.66
C GLY A 56 -2.08 -6.22 -4.08
N LYS A 57 -2.19 -5.07 -3.39
CA LYS A 57 -1.37 -3.87 -3.66
C LYS A 57 -0.11 -3.81 -2.82
N PHE A 58 -0.11 -4.43 -1.64
CA PHE A 58 1.07 -4.52 -0.78
C PHE A 58 1.32 -5.95 -0.39
N THR A 59 2.58 -6.31 -0.19
CA THR A 59 2.97 -7.57 0.41
C THR A 59 3.69 -7.33 1.73
N PRO A 60 3.24 -7.95 2.84
CA PRO A 60 3.94 -7.87 4.10
C PRO A 60 5.22 -8.68 3.99
N VAL A 61 6.35 -7.98 4.02
CA VAL A 61 7.68 -8.58 4.08
C VAL A 61 7.99 -8.88 5.54
N VAL A 62 7.87 -10.17 5.88
CA VAL A 62 8.35 -10.72 7.16
C VAL A 62 9.85 -10.97 7.05
N SER A 63 10.59 -10.63 8.11
CA SER A 63 12.03 -10.91 8.13
C SER A 63 12.28 -12.39 8.41
N LYS A 64 13.17 -13.05 7.67
CA LYS A 64 13.49 -14.49 7.88
C LYS A 64 14.05 -14.79 9.27
N VAL A 65 14.55 -13.78 9.97
CA VAL A 65 15.22 -13.90 11.28
C VAL A 65 14.24 -13.68 12.45
N GLY A 66 13.02 -13.23 12.19
CA GLY A 66 12.01 -13.09 13.23
C GLY A 66 10.62 -12.94 12.63
N SER A 67 9.64 -13.65 13.19
CA SER A 67 8.25 -13.77 12.72
C SER A 67 7.45 -12.45 12.72
N LYS A 68 8.11 -11.29 12.76
CA LYS A 68 7.51 -9.96 12.80
C LYS A 68 7.56 -9.34 11.40
N VAL A 69 6.42 -8.83 10.94
CA VAL A 69 6.33 -8.04 9.71
C VAL A 69 7.21 -6.81 9.88
N CYS A 70 8.30 -6.74 9.13
CA CYS A 70 9.27 -5.66 9.23
C CYS A 70 8.93 -4.53 8.29
N ARG A 71 8.47 -4.85 7.08
CA ARG A 71 8.20 -3.86 6.02
C ARG A 71 7.04 -4.33 5.16
N TYR A 72 6.45 -3.40 4.44
CA TYR A 72 5.50 -3.68 3.39
C TYR A 72 6.12 -3.23 2.08
N GLU A 73 6.15 -4.15 1.12
CA GLU A 73 6.59 -3.85 -0.22
C GLU A 73 5.34 -3.57 -1.07
N TYR A 74 5.38 -2.45 -1.77
CA TYR A 74 4.36 -2.05 -2.72
C TYR A 74 4.53 -2.87 -3.97
N ILE A 75 3.53 -3.71 -4.25
CA ILE A 75 3.50 -4.46 -5.49
C ILE A 75 2.95 -3.52 -6.56
N HIS A 76 3.85 -3.03 -7.39
CA HIS A 76 3.50 -2.38 -8.65
C HIS A 76 2.95 -3.46 -9.59
N SER A 77 1.67 -3.80 -9.41
CA SER A 77 1.01 -4.75 -10.28
C SER A 77 1.00 -4.16 -11.68
N PHE A 78 1.65 -4.83 -12.64
CA PHE A 78 1.89 -4.39 -14.03
C PHE A 78 0.59 -4.25 -14.89
N SER A 79 -0.57 -4.20 -14.24
CA SER A 79 -1.83 -3.67 -14.80
C SER A 79 -1.94 -2.13 -14.62
N ASP A 80 -0.93 -1.50 -14.00
CA ASP A 80 -0.75 -0.07 -13.86
C ASP A 80 0.16 0.44 -14.99
N LYS A 81 -0.25 0.19 -16.24
CA LYS A 81 0.30 0.98 -17.33
C LYS A 81 -0.31 2.37 -17.19
N GLN A 82 0.54 3.35 -16.94
CA GLN A 82 0.28 4.79 -16.92
C GLN A 82 0.16 5.42 -15.51
N LEU A 83 1.28 5.41 -14.79
CA LEU A 83 1.74 6.62 -14.11
C LEU A 83 2.85 7.24 -14.98
N TRP A 84 2.48 8.08 -15.95
CA TRP A 84 3.34 9.13 -16.51
C TRP A 84 2.67 10.46 -16.19
#